data_AF-A0A7Z9WQ52-F1
#
_entry.id   AF-A0A7Z9WQ52-F1
#
_cell.length_a   1.000
_cell.length_b   1.000
_cell.length_c   1.000
_cell.angle_alpha   90.00
_cell.angle_beta   90.00
_cell.angle_gamma   90.00
#
_symmetry.space_group_name_H-M   'P 1'
#
loop_
_entity.id
_entity.type
_entity.pdbx_description
1 polymer ?
#
loop_
_entity_poly.entity_id
_entity_poly.type
_entity_poly.pdbx_seq_one_letter_code
_entity_poly.pdbx_strand_id
1 'polypeptide(L)'
;MAIWLTGGSWQWGEWLVAYKQPEEVLWEHFVFAPIPAAEKGGTPVSVSHPLVWLITKVTSSAENPELHQDLACELITHVSSVERNTDHAIHSAHLAIRKAQLEYWRYKENKFLAKVTEEVSPFARFSPNHPKAPFYWEALFTAIVAVETGAQTPQEALDTLIRTLQAEIPDLIVEE
;
A
#
# COMPACT_ATOMS: atom_id res chain seq x y z
N MET A 1 -10.42 -7.95 -24.91
CA MET A 1 -10.68 -8.50 -23.56
C MET A 1 -9.67 -7.86 -22.63
N ALA A 2 -10.11 -7.09 -21.63
CA ALA A 2 -9.21 -6.52 -20.62
C ALA A 2 -9.22 -7.46 -19.40
N ILE A 3 -8.05 -7.80 -18.88
CA ILE A 3 -7.90 -8.60 -17.67
C ILE A 3 -7.62 -7.62 -16.53
N TRP A 4 -8.41 -7.69 -15.46
CA TRP A 4 -8.17 -6.91 -14.25
C TRP A 4 -7.20 -7.68 -13.35
N LEU A 5 -6.04 -7.09 -13.12
CA LEU A 5 -5.05 -7.59 -12.17
C LEU A 5 -5.03 -6.64 -10.99
N THR A 6 -5.39 -7.14 -9.81
CA THR A 6 -5.19 -6.40 -8.56
C THR A 6 -3.70 -6.48 -8.20
N GLY A 7 -3.04 -5.33 -8.21
CA GLY A 7 -1.61 -5.23 -8.00
C GLY A 7 -1.19 -3.83 -7.59
N GLY A 8 0.10 -3.63 -7.35
CA GLY A 8 0.65 -2.39 -6.83
C GLY A 8 1.54 -1.65 -7.83
N SER A 9 1.81 -0.38 -7.56
CA SER A 9 2.65 0.45 -8.43
C SER A 9 4.07 -0.11 -8.59
N TRP A 10 4.59 -0.82 -7.59
CA TRP A 10 5.91 -1.47 -7.62
C TRP A 10 6.07 -2.47 -8.78
N GLN A 11 4.99 -3.08 -9.26
CA GLN A 11 5.03 -4.02 -10.38
C GLN A 11 5.53 -3.37 -11.67
N TRP A 12 5.25 -2.07 -11.87
CA TRP A 12 5.81 -1.32 -12.98
C TRP A 12 7.33 -1.28 -12.93
N GLY A 13 7.89 -1.02 -11.75
CA GLY A 13 9.33 -1.05 -11.51
C GLY A 13 9.91 -2.45 -11.71
N GLU A 14 9.23 -3.49 -11.24
CA GLU A 14 9.63 -4.88 -11.47
C GLU A 14 9.66 -5.24 -12.96
N TRP A 15 8.64 -4.84 -13.72
CA TRP A 15 8.57 -5.12 -15.16
C TRP A 15 9.69 -4.42 -15.95
N LEU A 16 9.97 -3.16 -15.63
CA LEU A 16 11.06 -2.41 -16.25
C LEU A 16 12.43 -2.99 -15.88
N VAL A 17 12.66 -3.29 -14.60
CA VAL A 17 14.01 -3.61 -14.09
C VAL A 17 14.29 -5.11 -14.13
N ALA A 18 13.43 -5.92 -13.52
CA ALA A 18 13.65 -7.37 -13.39
C ALA A 18 13.32 -8.09 -14.70
N TYR A 19 12.22 -7.73 -15.35
CA TYR A 19 11.77 -8.35 -16.60
C TYR A 19 12.23 -7.62 -17.86
N LYS A 20 12.94 -6.51 -17.72
CA LYS A 20 13.57 -5.73 -18.81
C LYS A 20 12.61 -5.41 -19.94
N GLN A 21 11.34 -5.14 -19.60
CA GLN A 21 10.34 -4.73 -20.58
C GLN A 21 10.58 -3.27 -20.98
N PRO A 22 10.51 -2.93 -22.28
CA PRO A 22 10.48 -1.53 -22.70
C PRO A 22 9.25 -0.83 -22.11
N GLU A 23 9.40 0.40 -21.66
CA GLU A 23 8.30 1.15 -21.03
C GLU A 23 7.14 1.36 -22.01
N GLU A 24 7.43 1.52 -23.30
CA GLU A 24 6.45 1.68 -24.36
C GLU A 24 5.53 0.46 -24.46
N VAL A 25 6.09 -0.75 -24.35
CA VAL A 25 5.32 -2.00 -24.32
C VAL A 25 4.40 -2.01 -23.11
N LEU A 26 4.86 -1.52 -21.95
CA LEU A 26 4.00 -1.45 -20.77
C LEU A 26 2.83 -0.47 -20.99
N TRP A 27 3.07 0.69 -21.59
CA TRP A 27 2.02 1.65 -21.90
C TRP A 27 1.02 1.17 -22.96
N GLU A 28 1.43 0.28 -23.87
CA GLU A 28 0.54 -0.33 -24.87
C GLU A 28 -0.42 -1.36 -24.26
N HIS A 29 -0.02 -2.01 -23.16
CA HIS A 29 -0.73 -3.19 -22.63
C HIS A 29 -1.38 -2.97 -21.25
N PHE A 30 -0.91 -1.99 -20.48
CA PHE A 30 -1.35 -1.78 -19.10
C PHE A 30 -1.95 -0.40 -18.88
N VAL A 31 -2.99 -0.38 -18.04
CA VAL A 31 -3.60 0.84 -17.49
C VAL A 31 -3.68 0.73 -15.98
N PHE A 32 -3.68 1.87 -15.30
CA PHE A 32 -3.83 1.96 -13.86
C PHE A 32 -5.17 2.58 -13.54
N ALA A 33 -5.87 1.98 -12.59
CA ALA A 33 -7.13 2.48 -12.09
C ALA A 33 -7.27 2.10 -10.62
N PRO A 34 -8.02 2.87 -9.82
CA PRO A 34 -8.50 2.39 -8.54
C PRO A 34 -9.33 1.11 -8.73
N ILE A 35 -9.40 0.29 -7.68
CA ILE A 35 -10.28 -0.88 -7.63
C ILE A 35 -11.72 -0.38 -7.78
N PRO A 36 -12.48 -0.91 -8.74
CA PRO A 36 -13.85 -0.46 -8.98
C PRO A 36 -14.73 -0.70 -7.74
N ALA A 37 -15.76 0.13 -7.59
CA ALA A 37 -16.76 -0.09 -6.56
C ALA A 37 -17.48 -1.42 -6.77
N ALA A 38 -17.90 -2.04 -5.67
CA ALA A 38 -18.68 -3.28 -5.71
C ALA A 38 -20.04 -3.10 -6.42
N GLU A 39 -20.59 -1.89 -6.37
CA GLU A 39 -21.87 -1.54 -6.98
C GLU A 39 -21.75 -0.45 -8.04
N LYS A 40 -22.64 -0.49 -9.03
CA LYS A 40 -22.69 0.49 -10.10
C LYS A 40 -23.00 1.89 -9.54
N GLY A 41 -22.13 2.85 -9.82
CA GLY A 41 -22.24 4.22 -9.34
C GLY A 41 -21.62 4.44 -7.95
N GLY A 42 -21.05 3.41 -7.33
CA GLY A 42 -20.29 3.54 -6.10
C GLY A 42 -18.94 4.23 -6.29
N THR A 43 -18.25 4.50 -5.18
CA THR A 43 -16.93 5.15 -5.18
C THR A 43 -15.82 4.09 -5.29
N PRO A 44 -14.88 4.22 -6.24
CA PRO A 44 -13.71 3.34 -6.31
C PRO A 44 -12.85 3.43 -5.04
N VAL A 45 -12.05 2.40 -4.80
CA VAL A 45 -11.12 2.36 -3.66
C VAL A 45 -9.73 1.95 -4.13
N SER A 46 -8.72 2.38 -3.41
CA SER A 46 -7.38 1.80 -3.52
C SER A 46 -6.80 1.64 -2.11
N VAL A 47 -5.74 0.86 -1.99
CA VAL A 47 -5.08 0.61 -0.70
C VAL A 47 -3.67 1.18 -0.75
N SER A 48 -3.34 1.98 0.26
CA SER A 48 -1.97 2.39 0.53
C SER A 48 -1.47 1.64 1.76
N HIS A 49 -0.36 0.93 1.60
CA HIS A 49 0.36 0.29 2.69
C HIS A 49 1.77 0.89 2.77
N PRO A 50 1.94 2.05 3.41
CA PRO A 50 3.23 2.71 3.47
C PRO A 50 4.20 1.88 4.31
N LEU A 51 5.41 1.67 3.78
CA LEU A 51 6.52 1.15 4.55
C LEU A 51 7.15 2.29 5.35
N VAL A 52 7.47 2.01 6.61
CA VAL A 52 8.02 3.01 7.53
C VAL A 52 9.42 2.63 7.99
N TRP A 53 10.27 3.64 8.16
CA TRP A 53 11.55 3.49 8.83
C TRP A 53 11.35 3.48 10.35
N LEU A 54 11.93 2.50 11.03
CA LEU A 54 11.86 2.36 12.49
C LEU A 54 13.26 2.30 13.07
N ILE A 55 13.52 3.14 14.09
CA ILE A 55 14.71 3.02 14.93
C ILE A 55 14.35 2.07 16.07
N THR A 56 15.02 0.92 16.12
CA THR A 56 14.67 -0.14 17.07
C THR A 56 15.32 0.11 18.44
N LYS A 57 14.81 -0.58 19.47
CA LYS A 57 15.42 -0.56 20.82
C LYS A 57 16.86 -1.09 20.83
N VAL A 58 17.27 -1.91 19.85
CA VAL A 58 18.64 -2.43 19.74
C VAL A 58 19.65 -1.29 19.63
N THR A 59 19.30 -0.20 18.94
CA THR A 59 20.13 1.01 18.84
C THR A 59 20.37 1.65 20.21
N SER A 60 19.42 1.52 21.13
CA SER A 60 19.51 2.06 22.50
C SER A 60 20.35 1.19 23.43
N SER A 61 20.64 -0.06 23.04
CA SER A 61 21.52 -0.99 23.76
C SER A 61 22.92 -1.09 23.17
N ALA A 62 23.21 -0.32 22.11
CA ALA A 62 24.54 -0.27 21.51
C ALA A 62 25.50 0.55 22.37
N GLU A 63 26.81 0.42 22.12
CA GLU A 63 27.80 1.37 22.64
C GLU A 63 27.46 2.78 22.14
N ASN A 64 27.60 3.81 22.97
CA ASN A 64 27.23 5.20 22.63
C ASN A 64 25.82 5.32 22.01
N PRO A 65 24.75 4.96 22.75
CA PRO A 65 23.40 4.88 22.21
C PRO A 65 22.87 6.21 21.66
N GLU A 66 23.21 7.34 22.29
CA GLU A 66 22.82 8.68 21.81
C GLU A 66 23.38 8.95 20.41
N LEU A 67 24.68 8.72 20.20
CA LEU A 67 25.32 8.89 18.90
C LEU A 67 24.66 8.01 17.82
N HIS A 68 24.39 6.74 18.14
CA HIS A 68 23.77 5.84 17.17
C HIS A 68 22.32 6.21 16.84
N GLN A 69 21.56 6.72 17.81
CA GLN A 69 20.20 7.22 17.58
C GLN A 69 20.24 8.47 16.69
N ASP A 70 21.15 9.41 16.95
CA ASP A 70 21.32 10.62 16.15
C ASP A 70 21.70 10.29 14.71
N LEU A 71 22.70 9.41 14.51
CA LEU A 71 23.12 8.98 13.18
C LEU A 71 22.01 8.23 12.42
N ALA A 72 21.24 7.39 13.11
CA ALA A 72 20.10 6.71 12.48
C ALA A 72 19.01 7.68 12.05
N CYS A 73 18.69 8.68 12.89
CA CYS A 73 17.72 9.73 12.58
C CYS A 73 18.20 10.59 11.41
N GLU A 74 19.48 10.98 11.42
CA GLU A 74 20.11 11.74 10.34
C GLU A 74 20.07 10.95 9.03
N LEU A 75 20.46 9.67 9.04
CA LEU A 75 20.40 8.80 7.85
C LEU A 75 18.99 8.74 7.27
N ILE A 76 17.97 8.45 8.11
CA ILE A 76 16.57 8.40 7.68
C ILE A 76 16.14 9.74 7.07
N THR A 77 16.56 10.86 7.68
CA THR A 77 16.26 12.21 7.18
C THR A 77 16.88 12.45 5.81
N HIS A 78 18.15 12.07 5.61
CA HIS A 78 18.84 12.23 4.33
C HIS A 78 18.19 11.38 3.24
N VAL A 79 17.96 10.08 3.47
CA VAL A 79 17.37 9.19 2.45
C VAL A 79 15.91 9.57 2.15
N SER A 80 15.20 10.18 3.10
CA SER A 80 13.83 10.68 2.94
C SER A 80 13.75 12.14 2.44
N SER A 81 14.87 12.72 2.00
CA SER A 81 14.87 14.03 1.34
C SER A 81 14.09 13.97 0.03
N VAL A 82 13.52 15.10 -0.40
CA VAL A 82 12.69 15.19 -1.61
C VAL A 82 13.40 14.64 -2.84
N GLU A 83 14.66 15.03 -3.03
CA GLU A 83 15.49 14.60 -4.15
C GLU A 83 15.73 13.08 -4.11
N ARG A 84 16.31 12.55 -3.01
CA ARG A 84 16.69 11.13 -2.90
C ARG A 84 15.49 10.20 -2.90
N ASN A 85 14.39 10.60 -2.27
CA ASN A 85 13.17 9.80 -2.33
C ASN A 85 12.54 9.85 -3.72
N THR A 86 12.71 10.93 -4.50
CA THR A 86 12.29 10.97 -5.91
C THR A 86 13.14 10.03 -6.75
N ASP A 87 14.46 10.03 -6.54
CA ASP A 87 15.33 9.05 -7.18
C ASP A 87 14.88 7.63 -6.89
N HIS A 88 14.64 7.30 -5.62
CA HIS A 88 14.12 5.99 -5.26
C HIS A 88 12.78 5.69 -5.98
N ALA A 89 11.81 6.60 -5.90
CA ALA A 89 10.49 6.47 -6.51
C ALA A 89 10.55 6.19 -8.02
N ILE A 90 11.41 6.89 -8.76
CA ILE A 90 11.57 6.72 -10.21
C ILE A 90 12.10 5.33 -10.55
N HIS A 91 13.08 4.83 -9.79
CA HIS A 91 13.71 3.54 -10.08
C HIS A 91 12.86 2.35 -9.60
N SER A 92 12.08 2.52 -8.54
CA SER A 92 11.33 1.44 -7.91
C SER A 92 9.82 1.50 -8.18
N ALA A 93 9.34 2.52 -8.90
CA ALA A 93 7.93 2.79 -9.12
C ALA A 93 7.10 2.95 -7.82
N HIS A 94 7.75 3.34 -6.72
CA HIS A 94 7.09 3.68 -5.46
C HIS A 94 6.61 5.13 -5.48
N LEU A 95 5.47 5.39 -4.86
CA LEU A 95 4.87 6.72 -4.85
C LEU A 95 5.52 7.64 -3.81
N ALA A 96 5.28 8.93 -3.95
CA ALA A 96 5.80 9.95 -3.05
C ALA A 96 5.37 9.72 -1.59
N ILE A 97 6.31 9.93 -0.66
CA ILE A 97 6.05 9.87 0.80
C ILE A 97 5.90 11.28 1.41
N ARG A 98 6.02 12.34 0.59
CA ARG A 98 5.94 13.75 1.02
C ARG A 98 5.14 14.59 0.03
N LYS A 99 4.36 15.55 0.53
CA LYS A 99 3.67 16.53 -0.33
C LYS A 99 4.63 17.35 -1.20
N ALA A 100 5.76 17.77 -0.63
CA ALA A 100 6.77 18.54 -1.37
C ALA A 100 7.40 17.76 -2.54
N GLN A 101 7.39 16.42 -2.49
CA GLN A 101 7.87 15.58 -3.57
C GLN A 101 6.96 15.62 -4.79
N LEU A 102 5.64 15.80 -4.59
CA LEU A 102 4.67 15.91 -5.68
C LEU A 102 4.96 17.11 -6.58
N GLU A 103 5.60 18.16 -6.05
CA GLU A 103 5.98 19.35 -6.80
C GLU A 103 7.41 19.33 -7.33
N TYR A 104 8.20 18.30 -7.00
CA TYR A 104 9.57 18.19 -7.47
C TYR A 104 9.60 17.80 -8.94
N TRP A 105 10.40 18.53 -9.74
CA TRP A 105 10.34 18.48 -11.20
C TRP A 105 10.48 17.06 -11.76
N ARG A 106 11.45 16.28 -11.25
CA ARG A 106 11.67 14.89 -11.69
C ARG A 106 10.50 13.96 -11.40
N TYR A 107 9.77 14.20 -10.31
CA TYR A 107 8.60 13.40 -9.97
C TYR A 107 7.44 13.72 -10.92
N LYS A 108 7.19 15.01 -11.17
CA LYS A 108 6.14 15.48 -12.09
C LYS A 108 6.39 15.07 -13.54
N GLU A 109 7.63 15.08 -13.98
CA GLU A 109 8.02 14.70 -15.34
C GLU A 109 8.01 13.18 -15.55
N ASN A 110 8.06 12.38 -14.48
CA ASN A 110 7.90 10.94 -14.61
C ASN A 110 6.42 10.59 -14.90
N LYS A 111 6.16 10.21 -16.16
CA LYS A 111 4.82 9.90 -16.68
C LYS A 111 4.04 8.92 -15.81
N PHE A 112 4.69 7.83 -15.38
CA PHE A 112 4.04 6.81 -14.57
C PHE A 112 3.66 7.33 -13.18
N LEU A 113 4.62 7.91 -12.46
CA LEU A 113 4.40 8.39 -11.09
C LEU A 113 3.35 9.51 -11.05
N ALA A 114 3.43 10.48 -11.98
CA ALA A 114 2.45 11.55 -12.07
C ALA A 114 1.04 11.00 -12.30
N LYS A 115 0.86 10.09 -13.27
CA LYS A 115 -0.43 9.51 -13.61
C LYS A 115 -1.04 8.71 -12.45
N VAL A 116 -0.28 7.84 -11.80
CA VAL A 116 -0.80 7.05 -10.65
C VAL A 116 -1.09 7.95 -9.44
N THR A 117 -0.28 8.98 -9.22
CA THR A 117 -0.53 9.97 -8.16
C THR A 117 -1.85 10.71 -8.41
N GLU A 118 -2.11 11.14 -9.64
CA GLU A 118 -3.32 11.89 -9.99
C GLU A 118 -4.58 11.02 -10.04
N GLU A 119 -4.51 9.85 -10.70
CA GLU A 119 -5.69 9.07 -11.05
C GLU A 119 -6.07 8.02 -9.99
N VAL A 120 -5.12 7.54 -9.18
CA VAL A 120 -5.33 6.43 -8.23
C VAL A 120 -5.21 6.86 -6.78
N SER A 121 -4.20 7.66 -6.44
CA SER A 121 -3.93 8.03 -5.04
C SER A 121 -5.08 8.76 -4.32
N PRO A 122 -5.94 9.57 -4.98
CA PRO A 122 -7.11 10.16 -4.30
C PRO A 122 -8.09 9.13 -3.74
N PHE A 123 -8.12 7.92 -4.32
CA PHE A 123 -8.96 6.82 -3.88
C PHE A 123 -8.29 5.93 -2.84
N ALA A 124 -7.01 6.15 -2.55
CA ALA A 124 -6.26 5.33 -1.61
C ALA A 124 -6.73 5.54 -0.17
N ARG A 125 -6.81 4.46 0.58
CA ARG A 125 -7.03 4.42 2.03
C ARG A 125 -5.91 3.63 2.67
N PHE A 126 -5.52 4.02 3.89
CA PHE A 126 -4.52 3.25 4.62
C PHE A 126 -5.10 1.92 5.09
N SER A 127 -4.31 0.86 4.96
CA SER A 127 -4.60 -0.40 5.65
C SER A 127 -4.72 -0.16 7.16
N PRO A 128 -5.57 -0.91 7.89
CA PRO A 128 -5.69 -0.79 9.33
C PRO A 128 -4.33 -0.94 10.03
N ASN A 129 -3.96 0.06 10.81
CA ASN A 129 -2.72 0.05 11.59
C ASN A 129 -3.04 -0.33 13.04
N HIS A 130 -3.27 -1.63 13.27
CA HIS A 130 -3.60 -2.20 14.57
C HIS A 130 -2.76 -3.46 14.84
N PRO A 131 -2.30 -3.73 16.07
CA PRO A 131 -1.52 -4.95 16.38
C PRO A 131 -2.23 -6.26 16.02
N LYS A 132 -3.57 -6.27 16.05
CA LYS A 132 -4.40 -7.41 15.63
C LYS A 132 -4.81 -7.36 14.14
N ALA A 133 -4.26 -6.45 13.33
CA ALA A 133 -4.55 -6.40 11.89
C ALA A 133 -4.25 -7.73 11.17
N PRO A 134 -3.15 -8.47 11.47
CA PRO A 134 -2.93 -9.79 10.85
C PRO A 134 -4.08 -10.77 11.11
N PHE A 135 -4.59 -10.81 12.34
CA PHE A 135 -5.74 -11.64 12.69
C PHE A 135 -7.00 -11.21 11.94
N TYR A 136 -7.27 -9.89 11.88
CA TYR A 136 -8.38 -9.35 11.10
C TYR A 136 -8.33 -9.80 9.64
N TRP A 137 -7.15 -9.69 9.00
CA TRP A 137 -6.98 -10.09 7.60
C TRP A 137 -7.20 -11.58 7.37
N GLU A 138 -6.69 -12.43 8.27
CA GLU A 138 -6.87 -13.88 8.19
C GLU A 138 -8.34 -14.29 8.35
N ALA A 139 -9.03 -13.69 9.33
CA ALA A 139 -10.46 -13.93 9.55
C ALA A 139 -11.31 -13.46 8.35
N LEU A 140 -11.03 -12.26 7.82
CA LEU A 140 -11.70 -11.73 6.63
C LEU A 140 -11.48 -12.63 5.41
N PHE A 141 -10.24 -13.04 5.15
CA PHE A 141 -9.91 -13.91 4.03
C PHE A 141 -10.62 -15.26 4.15
N THR A 142 -10.67 -15.84 5.35
CA THR A 142 -11.37 -17.10 5.60
C THR A 142 -12.87 -16.98 5.33
N ALA A 143 -13.49 -15.87 5.74
CA ALA A 143 -14.90 -15.60 5.45
C ALA A 143 -15.15 -15.47 3.94
N ILE A 144 -14.28 -14.78 3.20
CA ILE A 144 -14.37 -14.67 1.73
C ILE A 144 -14.28 -16.06 1.08
N VAL A 145 -13.30 -16.87 1.45
CA VAL A 145 -13.12 -18.23 0.90
C VAL A 145 -14.34 -19.12 1.18
N ALA A 146 -14.95 -19.01 2.37
CA ALA A 146 -16.15 -19.77 2.71
C ALA A 146 -17.34 -19.42 1.79
N VAL A 147 -17.48 -18.14 1.41
CA VAL A 147 -18.49 -17.69 0.43
C VAL A 147 -18.14 -18.15 -0.97
N GLU A 148 -16.90 -17.95 -1.43
CA GLU A 148 -16.45 -18.31 -2.78
C GLU A 148 -16.58 -19.82 -3.07
N THR A 149 -16.37 -20.65 -2.06
CA THR A 149 -16.49 -22.11 -2.17
C THR A 149 -17.92 -22.62 -1.98
N GLY A 150 -18.87 -21.75 -1.62
CA GLY A 150 -20.26 -22.11 -1.33
C GLY A 150 -20.44 -22.84 0.01
N ALA A 151 -19.43 -22.83 0.89
CA ALA A 151 -19.52 -23.43 2.22
C ALA A 151 -20.44 -22.62 3.17
N GLN A 152 -20.55 -21.32 2.96
CA GLN A 152 -21.45 -20.42 3.68
C GLN A 152 -22.11 -19.42 2.72
N THR A 153 -23.29 -18.93 3.08
CA THR A 153 -23.87 -17.75 2.45
C THR A 153 -23.12 -16.48 2.86
N PRO A 154 -23.22 -15.36 2.09
CA PRO A 154 -22.59 -14.09 2.47
C PRO A 154 -22.98 -13.60 3.87
N GLN A 155 -24.25 -13.75 4.26
CA GLN A 155 -24.71 -13.33 5.58
C GLN A 155 -24.13 -14.20 6.70
N GLU A 156 -24.13 -15.53 6.54
CA GLU A 156 -23.56 -16.44 7.54
C GLU A 156 -22.06 -16.22 7.75
N ALA A 157 -21.34 -15.94 6.66
CA ALA A 157 -19.91 -15.62 6.71
C ALA A 157 -19.67 -14.28 7.42
N LEU A 158 -20.49 -13.26 7.15
CA LEU A 158 -20.42 -11.96 7.82
C LEU A 158 -20.69 -12.07 9.33
N ASP A 159 -21.76 -12.76 9.72
CA ASP A 159 -22.12 -12.97 11.12
C ASP A 159 -21.00 -13.72 11.86
N THR A 160 -20.40 -14.71 11.20
CA THR A 160 -19.27 -15.48 11.74
C THR A 160 -18.03 -14.62 11.88
N LEU A 161 -17.73 -13.77 10.90
CA LEU A 161 -16.62 -12.83 10.93
C LEU A 161 -16.78 -11.85 12.10
N ILE A 162 -17.94 -11.19 12.22
CA ILE A 162 -18.21 -10.21 13.29
C ILE A 162 -18.02 -10.86 14.66
N ARG A 163 -18.63 -12.03 14.88
CA ARG A 163 -18.50 -12.77 16.14
C ARG A 163 -17.04 -13.11 16.46
N THR A 164 -16.29 -13.56 15.45
CA THR A 164 -14.86 -13.90 15.57
C THR A 164 -14.02 -12.68 15.93
N LEU A 165 -14.25 -11.56 15.26
CA LEU A 165 -13.51 -10.33 15.49
C LEU A 165 -13.84 -9.72 16.85
N GLN A 166 -15.10 -9.70 17.28
CA GLN A 166 -15.50 -9.18 18.59
C GLN A 166 -14.92 -9.99 19.76
N ALA A 167 -14.76 -11.30 19.60
CA ALA A 167 -14.14 -12.13 20.63
C ALA A 167 -12.65 -11.82 20.82
N GLU A 168 -11.93 -11.49 19.74
CA GLU A 168 -10.48 -11.26 19.74
C GLU A 168 -10.08 -9.78 19.84
N ILE A 169 -10.99 -8.87 19.51
CA ILE A 169 -10.82 -7.42 19.53
C ILE A 169 -12.01 -6.84 20.32
N PRO A 170 -11.95 -6.83 21.67
CA PRO A 170 -13.09 -6.45 22.51
C PRO A 170 -13.60 -5.01 22.28
N ASP A 171 -12.71 -4.12 21.84
CA ASP A 171 -13.02 -2.71 21.57
C ASP A 171 -13.44 -2.45 20.11
N LEU A 172 -13.69 -3.51 19.32
CA LEU A 172 -14.10 -3.37 17.93
C LEU A 172 -15.51 -2.78 17.84
N ILE A 173 -15.61 -1.62 17.19
CA ILE A 173 -16.88 -1.02 16.80
C ILE A 173 -17.23 -1.52 15.41
N VAL A 174 -18.41 -2.10 15.26
CA VAL A 174 -18.98 -2.50 13.97
C VAL A 174 -20.13 -1.54 13.67
N GLU A 175 -20.02 -0.81 12.56
CA GLU A 175 -21.05 0.10 12.06
C GLU A 175 -21.72 -0.53 10.83
N GLU A 176 -22.98 -0.18 10.59
CA GLU A 176 -23.77 -0.62 9.42
C GLU A 176 -23.37 0.09 8.12
#